data_AF-A0A5A7MQK1-F1
#
_entry.id   AF-A0A5A7MQK1-F1
#
_cell.length_a   1.000
_cell.length_b   1.000
_cell.length_c   1.000
_cell.angle_alpha   90.00
_cell.angle_beta   90.00
_cell.angle_gamma   90.00
#
_symmetry.space_group_name_H-M   'P 1'
#
loop_
_entity.id
_entity.type
_entity.pdbx_description
1 polymer ?
#
loop_
_entity_poly.entity_id
_entity_poly.type
_entity_poly.pdbx_seq_one_letter_code
_entity_poly.pdbx_strand_id
1 'polypeptide(L)'
;MEHVGEIEKRLWSVRERIKAPNGTESNLLLRSLQRALYKDETSRSVLELSTGPLFGGEQEEKDLASGTIYVLRSKSSHPVVAENREVLHKIGVTGGSVEKRIANAAKDVTYLLADAEVVATYELFNINRKKFEQLMHRVFEPARLQIDIKDRFGNPVEPREWLLVPLFVIDEAIEKFKDGTVGEYLYSPDAARLVQTNNTYRR
;
A
#
# COMPACT_ATOMS: atom_id res chain seq x y z
N MET A 1 7.52 38.85 33.28
CA MET A 1 8.19 37.60 32.87
C MET A 1 7.11 36.71 32.26
N GLU A 2 6.56 37.10 31.12
CA GLU A 2 5.42 36.41 30.47
C GLU A 2 5.52 36.66 28.97
N HIS A 3 6.36 35.88 28.27
CA HIS A 3 6.49 35.94 26.80
C HIS A 3 7.03 34.60 26.25
N VAL A 4 6.39 33.48 26.59
CA VAL A 4 6.70 32.16 26.00
C VAL A 4 5.44 31.34 25.65
N GLY A 5 4.23 31.85 25.89
CA GLY A 5 2.98 31.07 25.74
C GLY A 5 2.31 31.11 24.37
N GLU A 6 2.76 31.93 23.41
CA GLU A 6 1.94 32.30 22.25
C GLU A 6 2.51 31.87 20.89
N ILE A 7 3.64 31.13 20.87
CA ILE A 7 4.31 30.70 19.64
C ILE A 7 4.01 29.23 19.26
N GLU A 8 3.48 28.39 20.16
CA GLU A 8 3.29 26.95 19.90
C GLU A 8 1.88 26.49 19.49
N LYS A 9 0.88 27.38 19.35
CA LYS A 9 -0.49 26.99 18.95
C LYS A 9 -0.90 27.37 17.52
N ARG A 10 0.07 27.66 16.64
CA ARG A 10 -0.20 28.13 15.26
C ARG A 10 0.17 27.15 14.14
N LEU A 11 0.14 25.83 14.38
CA LEU A 11 0.54 24.85 13.34
C LEU A 11 -0.43 23.69 13.03
N TRP A 12 -1.72 23.69 13.43
CA TRP A 12 -2.61 22.57 13.05
C TRP A 12 -4.05 22.90 12.63
N SER A 13 -4.30 24.00 11.93
CA SER A 13 -5.64 24.18 11.34
C SER A 13 -5.65 24.95 10.03
N VAL A 14 -5.53 24.21 8.93
CA VAL A 14 -6.26 24.52 7.69
C VAL A 14 -6.81 23.19 7.16
N ARG A 15 -8.04 22.85 7.58
CA ARG A 15 -8.88 21.83 6.92
C ARG A 15 -10.02 22.59 6.25
N GLU A 16 -9.89 22.87 4.95
CA GLU A 16 -11.01 23.41 4.18
C GLU A 16 -11.97 22.29 3.78
N ARG A 17 -13.25 22.57 4.05
CA ARG A 17 -14.40 21.66 3.94
C ARG A 17 -15.11 21.94 2.62
N ILE A 18 -15.32 20.92 1.79
CA ILE A 18 -16.28 21.01 0.69
C ILE A 18 -17.62 20.47 1.19
N LYS A 19 -18.59 21.37 1.39
CA LYS A 19 -19.97 21.05 1.78
C LYS A 19 -20.77 20.61 0.56
N ALA A 20 -21.32 19.39 0.59
CA ALA A 20 -22.44 19.00 -0.29
C ALA A 20 -23.78 19.55 0.27
N PRO A 21 -24.81 19.78 -0.56
CA PRO A 21 -25.96 20.62 -0.21
C PRO A 21 -26.97 20.01 0.79
N ASN A 22 -26.79 18.76 1.21
CA ASN A 22 -27.77 18.02 2.01
C ASN A 22 -27.26 17.59 3.41
N GLY A 23 -26.21 18.23 3.94
CA GLY A 23 -25.93 18.24 5.39
C GLY A 23 -25.47 16.94 6.04
N THR A 24 -25.38 15.83 5.29
CA THR A 24 -24.85 14.57 5.81
C THR A 24 -23.36 14.47 5.52
N GLU A 25 -22.53 14.61 6.54
CA GLU A 25 -21.08 14.31 6.49
C GLU A 25 -20.89 12.83 6.15
N SER A 26 -20.58 12.53 4.88
CA SER A 26 -20.61 11.15 4.41
C SER A 26 -19.20 10.57 4.23
N ASN A 27 -18.58 10.24 5.36
CA ASN A 27 -17.51 9.24 5.45
C ASN A 27 -18.05 7.80 5.20
N LEU A 28 -19.37 7.69 5.04
CA LEU A 28 -20.11 6.44 4.77
C LEU A 28 -20.19 6.10 3.28
N LEU A 29 -20.14 7.09 2.37
CA LEU A 29 -20.27 6.85 0.92
C LEU A 29 -19.09 6.07 0.33
N LEU A 30 -17.85 6.33 0.78
CA LEU A 30 -16.67 5.57 0.34
C LEU A 30 -16.76 4.09 0.76
N ARG A 31 -17.13 3.81 2.02
CA ARG A 31 -17.34 2.44 2.51
C ARG A 31 -18.48 1.70 1.81
N SER A 32 -19.53 2.42 1.45
CA SER A 32 -20.69 1.86 0.74
C SER A 32 -20.37 1.55 -0.72
N LEU A 33 -19.62 2.44 -1.40
CA LEU A 33 -19.16 2.24 -2.76
C LEU A 33 -18.13 1.10 -2.84
N GLN A 34 -17.20 1.03 -1.88
CA GLN A 34 -16.26 -0.09 -1.73
C GLN A 34 -16.98 -1.42 -1.54
N ARG A 35 -18.03 -1.49 -0.68
CA ARG A 35 -18.85 -2.71 -0.54
C ARG A 35 -19.62 -3.09 -1.81
N ALA A 36 -20.06 -2.10 -2.59
CA ALA A 36 -20.82 -2.36 -3.81
C ALA A 36 -19.94 -2.88 -4.96
N LEU A 37 -18.66 -2.46 -5.03
CA LEU A 37 -17.70 -2.92 -6.03
C LEU A 37 -17.12 -4.31 -5.73
N TYR A 38 -17.03 -4.70 -4.45
CA TYR A 38 -16.37 -5.93 -4.01
C TYR A 38 -17.32 -7.04 -3.55
N LYS A 39 -18.61 -6.94 -3.87
CA LYS A 39 -19.60 -8.01 -3.60
C LYS A 39 -19.48 -9.18 -4.58
N ASP A 40 -18.27 -9.49 -5.01
CA ASP A 40 -17.95 -10.67 -5.80
C ASP A 40 -16.92 -11.51 -5.03
N GLU A 41 -17.43 -12.40 -4.17
CA GLU A 41 -16.65 -13.28 -3.30
C GLU A 41 -15.93 -14.41 -4.07
N THR A 42 -15.87 -14.32 -5.41
CA THR A 42 -15.27 -15.35 -6.29
C THR A 42 -14.04 -14.91 -7.09
N SER A 43 -13.60 -13.66 -7.01
CA SER A 43 -12.43 -13.19 -7.74
C SER A 43 -11.10 -13.62 -7.09
N ARG A 44 -10.78 -14.92 -7.19
CA ARG A 44 -9.38 -15.33 -7.34
C ARG A 44 -8.97 -15.00 -8.78
N SER A 45 -8.61 -13.75 -9.02
CA SER A 45 -8.15 -13.31 -10.34
C SER A 45 -6.68 -13.73 -10.51
N VAL A 46 -6.46 -14.92 -11.08
CA VAL A 46 -5.16 -15.26 -11.69
C VAL A 46 -5.09 -14.47 -13.00
N LEU A 47 -4.61 -13.22 -12.94
CA LEU A 47 -4.36 -12.42 -14.13
C LEU A 47 -3.05 -12.89 -14.78
N GLU A 48 -3.15 -13.89 -15.65
CA GLU A 48 -2.09 -14.24 -16.59
C GLU A 48 -2.24 -13.31 -17.82
N LEU A 49 -1.39 -12.28 -17.91
CA LEU A 49 -1.39 -11.33 -19.03
C LEU A 49 -0.02 -11.32 -19.73
N SER A 50 -0.07 -11.51 -21.05
CA SER A 50 1.06 -11.69 -21.97
C SER A 50 1.82 -10.39 -22.29
N THR A 51 3.14 -10.47 -22.07
CA THR A 51 4.31 -9.80 -22.69
C THR A 51 4.17 -8.44 -23.42
N GLY A 52 4.84 -7.41 -22.86
CA GLY A 52 5.22 -6.13 -23.51
C GLY A 52 6.04 -5.23 -22.57
N PRO A 53 6.88 -4.30 -23.07
CA PRO A 53 8.33 -4.27 -22.91
C PRO A 53 8.84 -4.00 -21.49
N LEU A 54 9.70 -4.91 -21.03
CA LEU A 54 10.58 -4.76 -19.88
C LEU A 54 11.70 -3.76 -20.22
N PHE A 55 11.57 -2.49 -19.84
CA PHE A 55 12.54 -1.48 -20.24
C PHE A 55 13.88 -1.63 -19.48
N GLY A 56 14.82 -2.33 -20.14
CA GLY A 56 16.08 -1.78 -20.67
C GLY A 56 17.00 -0.99 -19.75
N GLY A 57 18.14 -1.60 -19.42
CA GLY A 57 19.39 -0.91 -19.07
C GLY A 57 20.01 -1.35 -17.75
N GLU A 58 21.09 -2.13 -17.86
CA GLU A 58 22.04 -2.56 -16.80
C GLU A 58 21.53 -3.64 -15.82
N GLN A 59 22.06 -4.85 -16.02
CA GLN A 59 21.83 -6.04 -15.20
C GLN A 59 22.64 -5.89 -13.90
N GLU A 60 21.97 -5.58 -12.79
CA GLU A 60 22.60 -5.59 -11.46
C GLU A 60 22.50 -7.01 -10.86
N GLU A 61 23.50 -7.44 -10.08
CA GLU A 61 23.60 -8.78 -9.44
C GLU A 61 22.41 -9.17 -8.51
N LYS A 62 21.41 -8.31 -8.36
CA LYS A 62 20.22 -8.53 -7.50
C LYS A 62 18.90 -8.60 -8.27
N ASP A 63 18.94 -8.62 -9.60
CA ASP A 63 17.75 -8.75 -10.42
C ASP A 63 17.22 -10.19 -10.37
N LEU A 64 15.92 -10.34 -10.08
CA LEU A 64 15.24 -11.62 -10.19
C LEU A 64 14.85 -11.82 -11.66
N ALA A 65 15.37 -12.88 -12.29
CA ALA A 65 15.00 -13.26 -13.66
C ALA A 65 13.48 -13.40 -13.82
N SER A 66 12.80 -13.86 -12.77
CA SER A 66 11.35 -13.82 -12.59
C SER A 66 11.03 -13.65 -11.09
N GLY A 67 9.99 -12.88 -10.77
CA GLY A 67 9.51 -12.68 -9.41
C GLY A 67 8.00 -12.53 -9.35
N THR A 68 7.43 -12.89 -8.20
CA THR A 68 6.00 -12.75 -7.90
C THR A 68 5.82 -11.62 -6.91
N ILE A 69 5.07 -10.59 -7.29
CA ILE A 69 4.49 -9.63 -6.34
C ILE A 69 3.29 -10.30 -5.69
N TYR A 70 3.16 -10.18 -4.38
CA TYR A 70 2.02 -10.68 -3.63
C TYR A 70 1.42 -9.55 -2.78
N VAL A 71 0.10 -9.58 -2.68
CA VAL A 71 -0.68 -8.66 -1.83
C VAL A 71 -1.38 -9.49 -0.77
N LEU A 72 -1.20 -9.10 0.48
CA LEU A 72 -1.72 -9.83 1.62
C LEU A 72 -2.73 -9.03 2.42
N ARG A 73 -3.66 -9.74 3.03
CA ARG A 73 -4.61 -9.25 4.02
C ARG A 73 -4.30 -9.89 5.38
N SER A 74 -4.17 -9.08 6.42
CA SER A 74 -3.86 -9.60 7.78
C SER A 74 -5.11 -10.20 8.44
N LYS A 75 -4.95 -11.35 9.11
CA LYS A 75 -5.96 -11.94 10.00
C LYS A 75 -5.84 -11.46 11.46
N SER A 76 -4.99 -10.48 11.76
CA SER A 76 -4.77 -9.98 13.13
C SER A 76 -6.05 -9.43 13.77
N SER A 77 -6.30 -9.75 15.03
CA SER A 77 -7.43 -9.21 15.79
C SER A 77 -7.19 -7.79 16.32
N HIS A 78 -6.04 -7.19 16.04
CA HIS A 78 -5.74 -5.82 16.44
C HIS A 78 -6.83 -4.84 15.93
N PRO A 79 -7.40 -3.95 16.78
CA PRO A 79 -8.56 -3.13 16.41
C PRO A 79 -8.40 -2.36 15.10
N VAL A 80 -7.27 -1.66 14.94
CA VAL A 80 -6.95 -0.91 13.71
C VAL A 80 -6.91 -1.82 12.47
N VAL A 81 -6.40 -3.04 12.61
CA VAL A 81 -6.34 -4.00 11.50
C VAL A 81 -7.73 -4.52 11.17
N ALA A 82 -8.53 -4.83 12.20
CA ALA A 82 -9.87 -5.35 12.02
C ALA A 82 -10.82 -4.34 11.38
N GLU A 83 -10.74 -3.07 11.77
CA GLU A 83 -11.57 -1.99 11.23
C GLU A 83 -11.22 -1.64 9.78
N ASN A 84 -9.97 -1.86 9.37
CA ASN A 84 -9.47 -1.46 8.05
C ASN A 84 -9.15 -2.65 7.13
N ARG A 85 -9.55 -3.87 7.49
CA ARG A 85 -9.15 -5.12 6.82
C ARG A 85 -9.36 -5.14 5.30
N GLU A 86 -10.40 -4.49 4.79
CA GLU A 86 -10.70 -4.44 3.35
C GLU A 86 -9.78 -3.51 2.55
N VAL A 87 -9.11 -2.56 3.23
CA VAL A 87 -8.20 -1.60 2.60
C VAL A 87 -6.80 -1.67 3.17
N LEU A 88 -6.55 -2.55 4.14
CA LEU A 88 -5.23 -2.74 4.75
C LEU A 88 -4.53 -3.92 4.09
N HIS A 89 -3.54 -3.60 3.28
CA HIS A 89 -2.80 -4.58 2.50
C HIS A 89 -1.31 -4.50 2.78
N LYS A 90 -0.66 -5.67 2.77
CA LYS A 90 0.81 -5.76 2.70
C LYS A 90 1.22 -6.12 1.29
N ILE A 91 2.13 -5.33 0.71
CA ILE A 91 2.71 -5.61 -0.60
C ILE A 91 4.10 -6.19 -0.39
N GLY A 92 4.48 -7.19 -1.18
CA GLY A 92 5.82 -7.73 -1.16
C GLY A 92 6.18 -8.42 -2.46
N VAL A 93 7.45 -8.77 -2.62
CA VAL A 93 7.96 -9.49 -3.79
C VAL A 93 8.84 -10.66 -3.35
N THR A 94 8.79 -11.75 -4.11
CA THR A 94 9.57 -12.97 -3.88
C THR A 94 10.01 -13.58 -5.20
N GLY A 95 11.20 -14.21 -5.22
CA GLY A 95 11.66 -15.04 -6.35
C GLY A 95 11.28 -16.52 -6.22
N GLY A 96 10.73 -16.92 -5.06
CA GLY A 96 10.22 -18.27 -4.80
C GLY A 96 8.73 -18.24 -4.44
N SER A 97 8.18 -19.35 -3.96
CA SER A 97 6.74 -19.45 -3.70
C SER A 97 6.26 -18.50 -2.59
N VAL A 98 5.08 -17.92 -2.79
CA VAL A 98 4.46 -16.97 -1.85
C VAL A 98 4.12 -17.67 -0.53
N GLU A 99 3.70 -18.93 -0.58
CA GLU A 99 3.35 -19.75 0.58
C GLU A 99 4.55 -19.90 1.52
N LYS A 100 5.74 -20.18 0.97
CA LYS A 100 6.97 -20.26 1.77
C LYS A 100 7.33 -18.92 2.40
N ARG A 101 7.05 -17.81 1.71
CA ARG A 101 7.32 -16.46 2.22
C ARG A 101 6.43 -16.09 3.40
N ILE A 102 5.17 -16.54 3.40
CA ILE A 102 4.19 -16.24 4.45
C ILE A 102 4.03 -17.33 5.51
N ALA A 103 4.71 -18.47 5.38
CA ALA A 103 4.55 -19.64 6.27
C ALA A 103 4.74 -19.35 7.76
N ASN A 104 5.53 -18.33 8.12
CA ASN A 104 5.79 -17.93 9.51
C ASN A 104 5.17 -16.57 9.88
N ALA A 105 4.19 -16.07 9.12
CA ALA A 105 3.57 -14.77 9.33
C ALA A 105 3.03 -14.59 10.76
N ALA A 106 2.35 -15.59 11.33
CA ALA A 106 1.83 -15.52 12.69
C ALA A 106 2.89 -15.29 13.79
N LYS A 107 4.16 -15.57 13.52
CA LYS A 107 5.28 -15.42 14.47
C LYS A 107 6.17 -14.22 14.17
N ASP A 108 5.88 -13.49 13.09
CA ASP A 108 6.70 -12.40 12.60
C ASP A 108 5.98 -11.07 12.87
N VAL A 109 6.68 -10.16 13.56
CA VAL A 109 6.15 -8.84 13.92
C VAL A 109 5.84 -8.00 12.67
N THR A 110 6.58 -8.21 11.57
CA THR A 110 6.34 -7.54 10.28
C THR A 110 5.04 -7.99 9.60
N TYR A 111 4.44 -9.07 10.06
CA TYR A 111 3.13 -9.59 9.65
C TYR A 111 2.05 -9.36 10.71
N LEU A 112 2.29 -8.43 11.64
CA LEU A 112 1.35 -8.07 12.69
C LEU A 112 1.02 -9.24 13.65
N LEU A 113 1.97 -10.18 13.80
CA LEU A 113 1.85 -11.37 14.64
C LEU A 113 0.58 -12.19 14.34
N ALA A 114 0.20 -12.25 13.07
CA ALA A 114 -0.97 -12.98 12.62
C ALA A 114 -0.75 -13.64 11.26
N ASP A 115 -1.57 -14.64 10.97
CA ASP A 115 -1.62 -15.21 9.64
C ASP A 115 -2.06 -14.17 8.61
N ALA A 116 -1.63 -14.38 7.38
CA ALA A 116 -1.95 -13.53 6.25
C ALA A 116 -2.61 -14.34 5.14
N GLU A 117 -3.60 -13.75 4.49
CA GLU A 117 -4.25 -14.30 3.31
C GLU A 117 -3.70 -13.63 2.06
N VAL A 118 -3.39 -14.42 1.02
CA VAL A 118 -3.01 -13.90 -0.29
C VAL A 118 -4.29 -13.47 -1.01
N VAL A 119 -4.41 -12.16 -1.29
CA VAL A 119 -5.58 -11.60 -1.98
C VAL A 119 -5.30 -11.28 -3.45
N ALA A 120 -4.02 -11.12 -3.82
CA ALA A 120 -3.61 -11.00 -5.23
C ALA A 120 -2.14 -11.40 -5.41
N THR A 121 -1.82 -11.86 -6.63
CA THR A 121 -0.46 -12.19 -7.07
C THR A 121 -0.24 -11.72 -8.50
N TYR A 122 0.95 -11.23 -8.80
CA TYR A 122 1.33 -10.75 -10.12
C TYR A 122 2.70 -11.31 -10.48
N GLU A 123 2.77 -12.02 -11.60
CA GLU A 123 4.03 -12.53 -12.12
C GLU A 123 4.71 -11.48 -13.00
N LEU A 124 5.99 -11.24 -12.73
CA LEU A 124 6.80 -10.27 -13.45
C LEU A 124 8.15 -10.87 -13.78
N PHE A 125 8.56 -10.72 -15.04
CA PHE A 125 9.89 -11.07 -15.48
C PHE A 125 10.87 -9.93 -15.17
N ASN A 126 12.16 -10.25 -15.02
CA ASN A 126 13.26 -9.29 -14.84
C ASN A 126 12.96 -8.15 -13.83
N ILE A 127 12.41 -8.48 -12.67
CA ILE A 127 12.07 -7.47 -11.67
C ILE A 127 13.29 -7.14 -10.82
N ASN A 128 13.70 -5.87 -10.83
CA ASN A 128 14.61 -5.36 -9.81
C ASN A 128 13.82 -5.16 -8.51
N ARG A 129 13.93 -6.14 -7.60
CA ARG A 129 13.22 -6.15 -6.31
C ARG A 129 13.41 -4.84 -5.54
N LYS A 130 14.66 -4.38 -5.45
CA LYS A 130 14.99 -3.20 -4.65
C LYS A 130 14.32 -1.95 -5.22
N LYS A 131 14.33 -1.80 -6.54
CA LYS A 131 13.66 -0.70 -7.24
C LYS A 131 12.14 -0.75 -7.04
N PHE A 132 11.53 -1.95 -7.14
CA PHE A 132 10.11 -2.13 -6.87
C PHE A 132 9.74 -1.70 -5.45
N GLU A 133 10.44 -2.22 -4.44
CA GLU A 133 10.23 -1.88 -3.03
C GLU A 133 10.35 -0.36 -2.80
N GLN A 134 11.40 0.27 -3.34
CA GLN A 134 11.60 1.72 -3.23
C GLN A 134 10.48 2.53 -3.88
N LEU A 135 10.01 2.11 -5.07
CA LEU A 135 8.94 2.78 -5.78
C LEU A 135 7.61 2.66 -5.05
N MET A 136 7.23 1.44 -4.65
CA MET A 136 5.98 1.22 -3.91
C MET A 136 5.98 1.96 -2.58
N HIS A 137 7.10 1.93 -1.85
CA HIS A 137 7.25 2.70 -0.62
C HIS A 137 7.03 4.19 -0.87
N ARG A 138 7.64 4.77 -1.92
CA ARG A 138 7.46 6.19 -2.25
C ARG A 138 6.01 6.51 -2.65
N VAL A 139 5.43 5.71 -3.54
CA VAL A 139 4.08 5.92 -4.09
C VAL A 139 3.04 5.89 -2.99
N PHE A 140 3.17 4.94 -2.06
CA PHE A 140 2.20 4.68 -1.00
C PHE A 140 2.59 5.20 0.37
N GLU A 141 3.68 5.97 0.51
CA GLU A 141 4.08 6.55 1.80
C GLU A 141 2.94 7.28 2.54
N PRO A 142 2.06 8.06 1.86
CA PRO A 142 0.92 8.69 2.52
C PRO A 142 -0.10 7.71 3.12
N ALA A 143 -0.09 6.45 2.70
CA ALA A 143 -1.00 5.40 3.13
C ALA A 143 -0.42 4.48 4.20
N ARG A 144 0.83 4.70 4.64
CA ARG A 144 1.51 3.78 5.54
C ARG A 144 0.72 3.60 6.84
N LEU A 145 0.55 2.36 7.26
CA LEU A 145 -0.05 2.05 8.54
C LEU A 145 0.88 2.54 9.67
N GLN A 146 0.35 3.45 10.50
CA GLN A 146 1.06 3.96 11.68
C GLN A 146 0.50 3.27 12.93
N ILE A 147 1.07 2.11 13.28
CA ILE A 147 0.78 1.43 14.55
C ILE A 147 2.08 0.93 15.17
N ASP A 148 2.13 0.97 16.51
CA ASP A 148 3.22 0.39 17.28
C ASP A 148 2.86 -1.04 17.69
N ILE A 149 3.62 -2.01 17.18
CA ILE A 149 3.54 -3.39 17.66
C ILE A 149 4.78 -3.69 18.47
N LYS A 150 4.59 -4.24 19.67
CA LYS A 150 5.71 -4.66 20.50
C LYS A 150 6.24 -6.02 20.01
N ASP A 151 7.55 -6.11 19.84
CA ASP A 151 8.22 -7.39 19.66
C ASP A 151 8.22 -8.23 20.96
N ARG A 152 8.79 -9.43 20.89
CA ARG A 152 8.92 -10.33 22.05
C ARG A 152 9.78 -9.79 23.21
N PHE A 153 10.52 -8.70 22.98
CA PHE A 153 11.36 -8.01 23.96
C PHE A 153 10.72 -6.69 24.43
N GLY A 154 9.53 -6.34 23.92
CA GLY A 154 8.83 -5.12 24.26
C GLY A 154 9.22 -3.89 23.42
N ASN A 155 10.10 -4.03 22.43
CA ASN A 155 10.50 -2.92 21.55
C ASN A 155 9.40 -2.63 20.52
N PRO A 156 9.08 -1.36 20.25
CA PRO A 156 8.14 -1.00 19.19
C PRO A 156 8.75 -1.31 17.82
N VAL A 157 7.94 -1.90 16.94
CA VAL A 157 8.28 -2.19 15.54
C VAL A 157 7.20 -1.59 14.66
N GLU A 158 7.61 -0.72 13.74
CA GLU A 158 6.75 -0.15 12.71
C GLU A 158 6.82 -0.99 11.42
N PRO A 159 5.72 -1.59 10.98
CA PRO A 159 5.73 -2.45 9.81
C PRO A 159 5.50 -1.62 8.54
N ARG A 160 6.59 -1.23 7.86
CA ARG A 160 6.56 -0.29 6.72
C ARG A 160 5.81 -0.76 5.48
N GLU A 161 5.61 -2.07 5.37
CA GLU A 161 5.02 -2.70 4.20
C GLU A 161 3.48 -2.79 4.26
N TRP A 162 2.85 -2.33 5.33
CA TRP A 162 1.40 -2.32 5.47
C TRP A 162 0.82 -0.95 5.11
N LEU A 163 -0.15 -0.96 4.19
CA LEU A 163 -0.65 0.22 3.51
C LEU A 163 -2.19 0.23 3.55
N LEU A 164 -2.78 1.38 3.87
CA LEU A 164 -4.21 1.65 3.81
C LEU A 164 -4.63 2.06 2.39
N VAL A 165 -4.58 1.09 1.48
CA VAL A 165 -4.78 1.25 0.05
C VAL A 165 -5.75 0.17 -0.45
N PRO A 166 -6.85 0.52 -1.15
CA PRO A 166 -7.73 -0.46 -1.80
C PRO A 166 -7.00 -1.30 -2.86
N LEU A 167 -7.44 -2.55 -3.05
CA LEU A 167 -6.79 -3.47 -3.98
C LEU A 167 -6.72 -2.92 -5.42
N PHE A 168 -7.79 -2.29 -5.92
CA PHE A 168 -7.83 -1.72 -7.28
C PHE A 168 -6.74 -0.66 -7.53
N VAL A 169 -6.32 0.07 -6.49
CA VAL A 169 -5.25 1.06 -6.61
C VAL A 169 -3.88 0.37 -6.65
N ILE A 170 -3.75 -0.76 -5.95
CA ILE A 170 -2.54 -1.60 -6.01
C ILE A 170 -2.41 -2.20 -7.41
N ASP A 171 -3.51 -2.71 -7.98
CA ASP A 171 -3.57 -3.16 -9.37
C ASP A 171 -3.08 -2.06 -10.33
N GLU A 172 -3.64 -0.85 -10.22
CA GLU A 172 -3.25 0.30 -11.04
C GLU A 172 -1.75 0.64 -10.88
N ALA A 173 -1.24 0.63 -9.66
CA ALA A 173 0.18 0.91 -9.39
C ALA A 173 1.11 -0.13 -10.00
N ILE A 174 0.69 -1.41 -10.02
CA ILE A 174 1.46 -2.50 -10.62
C ILE A 174 1.45 -2.39 -12.14
N GLU A 175 0.32 -2.04 -12.76
CA GLU A 175 0.28 -1.77 -14.20
C GLU A 175 1.18 -0.58 -14.58
N LYS A 176 1.14 0.51 -13.81
CA LYS A 176 2.06 1.64 -13.99
C LYS A 176 3.53 1.28 -13.69
N PHE A 177 3.77 0.26 -12.87
CA PHE A 177 5.14 -0.21 -12.64
C PHE A 177 5.65 -0.95 -13.88
N LYS A 178 4.79 -1.77 -14.50
CA LYS A 178 5.10 -2.48 -15.76
C LYS A 178 5.38 -1.52 -16.91
N ASP A 179 4.60 -0.45 -17.05
CA ASP A 179 4.81 0.56 -18.10
C ASP A 179 5.94 1.57 -17.79
N GLY A 180 6.51 1.52 -16.58
CA GLY A 180 7.62 2.37 -16.14
C GLY A 180 7.20 3.78 -15.67
N THR A 181 5.91 4.10 -15.62
CA THR A 181 5.40 5.44 -15.28
C THR A 181 5.03 5.60 -13.81
N VAL A 182 4.98 4.53 -13.01
CA VAL A 182 4.53 4.58 -11.59
C VAL A 182 5.26 5.63 -10.77
N GLY A 183 6.51 5.93 -11.14
CA GLY A 183 7.31 6.92 -10.45
C GLY A 183 6.84 8.36 -10.59
N GLU A 184 5.90 8.62 -11.49
CA GLU A 184 5.25 9.92 -11.68
C GLU A 184 4.00 10.09 -10.81
N TYR A 185 3.62 9.08 -10.02
CA TYR A 185 2.38 9.07 -9.26
C TYR A 185 2.63 9.00 -7.75
N LEU A 186 1.69 9.57 -7.00
CA LEU A 186 1.55 9.37 -5.56
C LEU A 186 0.13 8.93 -5.26
N TYR A 187 -0.03 8.12 -4.22
CA TYR A 187 -1.35 7.82 -3.71
C TYR A 187 -1.93 8.99 -2.92
N SER A 188 -3.18 9.33 -3.20
CA SER A 188 -3.97 10.26 -2.39
C SER A 188 -4.95 9.47 -1.52
N PRO A 189 -4.74 9.41 -0.19
CA PRO A 189 -5.70 8.76 0.72
C PRO A 189 -7.09 9.40 0.67
N ASP A 190 -7.16 10.73 0.52
CA ASP A 190 -8.43 11.48 0.48
C ASP A 190 -9.27 11.14 -0.76
N ALA A 191 -8.61 10.93 -1.90
CA ALA A 191 -9.27 10.61 -3.17
C ALA A 191 -9.29 9.11 -3.49
N ALA A 192 -8.65 8.28 -2.65
CA ALA A 192 -8.48 6.83 -2.84
C ALA A 192 -8.00 6.45 -4.26
N ARG A 193 -7.03 7.19 -4.81
CA ARG A 193 -6.51 7.00 -6.18
C ARG A 193 -5.07 7.46 -6.32
N LEU A 194 -4.41 6.99 -7.38
CA LEU A 194 -3.14 7.56 -7.81
C LEU A 194 -3.36 8.93 -8.45
N VAL A 195 -2.56 9.90 -8.04
CA VAL A 195 -2.52 11.24 -8.61
C VAL A 195 -1.15 11.48 -9.22
N GLN A 196 -1.12 12.00 -10.44
CA GLN A 196 0.14 12.35 -11.08
C GLN A 196 0.77 13.50 -10.30
N THR A 197 2.02 13.31 -9.90
CA THR A 197 2.86 14.37 -9.39
C THR A 197 3.18 15.29 -10.55
N ASN A 198 2.63 16.51 -10.53
CA ASN A 198 3.05 17.54 -11.47
C ASN A 198 4.52 17.86 -11.17
N ASN A 199 5.44 17.16 -11.82
CA ASN A 199 6.85 17.44 -11.70
C ASN A 199 7.15 18.69 -12.52
N THR A 200 6.97 19.86 -11.91
CA THR A 200 7.21 21.17 -12.53
C THR A 200 8.70 21.47 -12.79
N TYR A 201 9.58 20.48 -12.65
CA TYR A 201 11.00 20.62 -12.97
C TYR A 201 11.46 19.52 -13.94
N ARG A 202 11.10 19.68 -15.22
CA ARG A 202 11.97 19.27 -16.32
C ARG A 202 12.68 20.52 -16.85
N ARG A 203 13.95 20.70 -16.50
CA ARG A 203 14.93 21.52 -17.21
C ARG A 203 16.23 20.75 -17.29
#